data_AF-A0A7W5SHE1-F1
#
_entry.id   AF-A0A7W5SHE1-F1
#
_cell.length_a   1.000
_cell.length_b   1.000
_cell.length_c   1.000
_cell.angle_alpha   90.00
_cell.angle_beta   90.00
_cell.angle_gamma   90.00
#
_symmetry.space_group_name_H-M   'P 1'
#
loop_
_entity.id
_entity.type
_entity.pdbx_description
1 polymer ?
#
loop_
_entity_poly.entity_id
_entity_poly.type
_entity_poly.pdbx_seq_one_letter_code
_entity_poly.pdbx_strand_id
1 'polypeptide(L)'
;MLMPIKPPRTSDVQPSFHIDDDMARGRDGARKLPVPMMPSEIVRIETAMFFAQVSDKTIRGWAQKDGIGRQAGRHAPLQISLPALLMKVDGETGTLELLRSGDRGNSAVKLYMKRAVDLLEELRCGSGFRR
;
A
#
# COMPACT_ATOMS: atom_id res chain seq x y z
N MET A 1 36.52 48.96 27.74
CA MET A 1 35.43 49.24 26.76
C MET A 1 34.86 47.88 26.36
N LEU A 2 33.72 47.48 26.92
CA LEU A 2 33.13 46.14 26.75
C LEU A 2 32.11 46.19 25.60
N MET A 3 32.30 45.40 24.54
CA MET A 3 31.32 45.31 23.45
C MET A 3 30.18 44.35 23.82
N PRO A 4 28.91 44.64 23.50
CA PRO A 4 27.81 43.71 23.75
C PRO A 4 27.75 42.62 22.67
N ILE A 5 27.78 41.36 23.09
CA ILE A 5 27.56 40.21 22.21
C ILE A 5 26.06 40.10 21.94
N LYS A 6 25.66 40.28 20.68
CA LYS A 6 24.26 40.10 20.23
C LYS A 6 23.99 38.61 19.98
N PRO A 7 22.89 38.02 20.47
CA PRO A 7 22.57 36.62 20.19
C PRO A 7 22.12 36.43 18.74
N PRO A 8 22.39 35.26 18.12
CA PRO A 8 22.02 35.00 16.73
C PRO A 8 20.49 34.90 16.56
N ARG A 9 20.00 35.45 15.44
CA ARG A 9 18.59 35.39 15.04
C ARG A 9 18.21 33.97 14.62
N THR A 10 17.19 33.41 15.24
CA THR A 10 16.49 32.20 14.83
C THR A 10 15.58 32.50 13.64
N SER A 11 16.10 32.43 12.41
CA SER A 11 15.25 32.45 11.23
C SER A 11 15.96 31.88 10.00
N ASP A 12 16.37 30.62 10.03
CA ASP A 12 16.73 29.88 8.82
C ASP A 12 16.31 28.41 8.98
N VAL A 13 15.02 28.15 8.84
CA VAL A 13 14.51 26.81 8.54
C VAL A 13 13.81 26.89 7.21
N GLN A 14 14.59 26.82 6.13
CA GLN A 14 14.06 26.27 4.89
C GLN A 14 14.12 24.75 5.01
N PRO A 15 13.01 24.00 4.95
CA PRO A 15 13.10 22.61 4.61
C PRO A 15 13.51 22.56 3.13
N SER A 16 14.74 22.14 2.88
CA SER A 16 15.21 21.74 1.56
C SER A 16 14.36 20.56 1.08
N PHE A 17 13.29 20.86 0.35
CA PHE A 17 12.51 19.87 -0.40
C PHE A 17 13.27 19.50 -1.67
N HIS A 18 14.44 18.90 -1.52
CA HIS A 18 15.12 18.16 -2.59
C HIS A 18 15.46 16.77 -2.05
N ILE A 19 14.53 15.84 -2.26
CA ILE A 19 14.88 14.43 -2.41
C ILE A 19 14.44 14.07 -3.83
N ASP A 20 15.22 14.53 -4.79
CA ASP A 20 15.19 13.96 -6.13
C ASP A 20 15.80 12.55 -6.06
N ASP A 21 15.12 11.65 -6.77
CA ASP A 21 15.70 10.53 -7.50
C ASP A 21 16.89 9.82 -6.86
N ASP A 22 16.59 8.93 -5.92
CA ASP A 22 17.29 7.66 -5.94
C ASP A 22 16.28 6.53 -5.77
N MET A 23 16.07 5.84 -6.90
CA MET A 23 15.79 4.41 -6.93
C MET A 23 16.94 3.68 -6.22
N ALA A 24 17.03 3.86 -4.90
CA ALA A 24 17.87 3.07 -4.03
C ALA A 24 17.38 1.62 -4.15
N ARG A 25 17.99 0.92 -5.11
CA ARG A 25 18.08 -0.52 -5.20
C ARG A 25 18.38 -0.99 -3.77
N GLY A 26 17.37 -1.61 -3.16
CA GLY A 26 17.41 -1.98 -1.76
C GLY A 26 18.66 -2.80 -1.47
N ARG A 27 19.46 -2.32 -0.52
CA ARG A 27 20.30 -3.19 0.29
C ARG A 27 19.35 -4.12 1.07
N ASP A 28 19.36 -5.38 0.66
CA ASP A 28 19.06 -6.56 1.48
C ASP A 28 17.58 -6.84 1.84
N GLY A 29 16.73 -6.91 0.82
CA GLY A 29 15.41 -7.56 0.90
C GLY A 29 14.68 -7.56 -0.44
N ALA A 30 14.71 -8.69 -1.17
CA ALA A 30 14.20 -8.79 -2.53
C ALA A 30 12.72 -8.37 -2.62
N ARG A 31 12.45 -7.34 -3.43
CA ARG A 31 11.10 -6.89 -3.80
C ARG A 31 10.29 -8.10 -4.27
N LYS A 32 9.15 -8.38 -3.64
CA LYS A 32 8.27 -9.48 -4.07
C LYS A 32 7.57 -9.12 -5.37
N LEU A 33 7.41 -10.11 -6.26
CA LEU A 33 6.56 -9.94 -7.44
C LEU A 33 5.10 -9.75 -6.99
N PRO A 34 4.34 -8.87 -7.69
CA PRO A 34 2.92 -8.72 -7.43
C PRO A 34 2.17 -10.06 -7.56
N VAL A 35 1.20 -10.30 -6.68
CA VAL A 35 0.27 -11.43 -6.84
C VAL A 35 -0.46 -11.31 -8.19
N PRO A 36 -0.85 -12.43 -8.84
CA PRO A 36 -1.75 -12.37 -9.97
C PRO A 36 -3.07 -11.73 -9.55
N MET A 37 -3.58 -10.73 -10.28
CA MET A 37 -4.80 -9.99 -9.91
C MET A 37 -5.88 -10.11 -10.98
N MET A 38 -7.10 -10.44 -10.56
CA MET A 38 -8.30 -10.38 -11.39
C MET A 38 -8.97 -8.99 -11.30
N PRO A 39 -9.60 -8.48 -12.36
CA PRO A 39 -10.26 -7.16 -12.32
C PRO A 39 -11.29 -6.99 -11.19
N SER A 40 -11.98 -8.06 -10.80
CA SER A 40 -13.02 -8.04 -9.77
C SER A 40 -12.50 -7.81 -8.35
N GLU A 41 -11.21 -8.07 -8.09
CA GLU A 41 -10.60 -7.97 -6.74
C GLU A 41 -9.64 -6.77 -6.62
N ILE A 42 -9.52 -5.96 -7.67
CA ILE A 42 -8.65 -4.79 -7.71
C ILE A 42 -9.35 -3.57 -7.13
N VAL A 43 -8.67 -2.89 -6.21
CA VAL A 43 -9.11 -1.62 -5.63
C VAL A 43 -8.06 -0.52 -5.81
N ARG A 44 -8.51 0.74 -5.74
CA ARG A 44 -7.62 1.91 -5.71
C ARG A 44 -7.05 2.11 -4.31
N ILE A 45 -6.05 2.97 -4.20
CA ILE A 45 -5.33 3.21 -2.95
C ILE A 45 -6.23 3.76 -1.84
N GLU A 46 -7.21 4.59 -2.17
CA GLU A 46 -8.13 5.18 -1.20
C GLU A 46 -8.99 4.10 -0.54
N THR A 47 -9.48 3.14 -1.33
CA THR A 47 -10.22 1.98 -0.83
C THR A 47 -9.32 1.04 -0.02
N ALA A 48 -8.07 0.84 -0.45
CA ALA A 48 -7.11 0.05 0.31
C ALA A 48 -6.81 0.69 1.69
N MET A 49 -6.61 2.00 1.74
CA MET A 49 -6.44 2.74 2.99
C MET A 49 -7.66 2.63 3.89
N PHE A 50 -8.86 2.72 3.33
CA PHE A 50 -10.11 2.56 4.08
C PHE A 50 -10.20 1.17 4.72
N PHE A 51 -9.91 0.09 4.00
CA PHE A 51 -9.98 -1.25 4.58
C PHE A 51 -8.85 -1.58 5.54
N ALA A 52 -7.63 -1.10 5.25
CA ALA A 52 -6.47 -1.40 6.08
C ALA A 52 -6.26 -0.42 7.24
N GLN A 53 -7.00 0.70 7.28
CA GLN A 53 -6.88 1.77 8.28
C GLN A 53 -5.43 2.29 8.44
N VAL A 54 -4.72 2.42 7.31
CA VAL A 54 -3.34 2.92 7.25
C VAL A 54 -3.17 4.01 6.17
N SER A 55 -2.05 4.71 6.23
CA SER A 55 -1.72 5.77 5.28
C SER A 55 -1.44 5.27 3.86
N ASP A 56 -1.59 6.17 2.87
CA ASP A 56 -1.15 5.95 1.46
C ASP A 56 0.30 5.42 1.44
N LYS A 57 1.21 6.11 2.14
CA LYS A 57 2.64 5.76 2.20
C LYS A 57 2.84 4.30 2.65
N THR A 58 2.06 3.84 3.62
CA THR A 58 2.09 2.47 4.11
C THR A 58 1.63 1.49 3.02
N ILE A 59 0.52 1.76 2.34
CA ILE A 59 0.01 0.92 1.25
C ILE A 59 1.02 0.82 0.10
N ARG A 60 1.64 1.93 -0.32
CA ARG A 60 2.68 1.91 -1.36
C ARG A 60 3.90 1.10 -0.92
N GLY A 61 4.30 1.27 0.35
CA GLY A 61 5.38 0.50 0.96
C GLY A 61 5.11 -1.01 0.90
N TRP A 62 3.90 -1.44 1.25
CA TRP A 62 3.49 -2.85 1.16
C TRP A 62 3.35 -3.34 -0.28
N ALA A 63 2.79 -2.53 -1.18
CA ALA A 63 2.70 -2.89 -2.59
C ALA A 63 4.08 -3.15 -3.19
N GLN A 64 5.05 -2.30 -2.85
CA GLN A 64 6.44 -2.47 -3.26
C GLN A 64 7.10 -3.68 -2.58
N LYS A 65 7.08 -3.74 -1.24
CA LYS A 65 7.84 -4.75 -0.48
C LYS A 65 7.24 -6.14 -0.61
N ASP A 66 5.93 -6.25 -0.43
CA ASP A 66 5.20 -7.50 -0.28
C ASP A 66 4.47 -7.93 -1.56
N GLY A 67 4.46 -7.10 -2.61
CA GLY A 67 3.84 -7.48 -3.89
C GLY A 67 2.30 -7.61 -3.80
N ILE A 68 1.65 -6.80 -2.97
CA ILE A 68 0.18 -6.77 -2.88
C ILE A 68 -0.47 -5.86 -3.93
N GLY A 69 0.35 -5.09 -4.67
CA GLY A 69 -0.10 -4.09 -5.63
C GLY A 69 0.73 -4.09 -6.91
N ARG A 70 0.18 -3.56 -7.99
CA ARG A 70 0.87 -3.37 -9.27
C ARG A 70 0.60 -2.00 -9.85
N GLN A 71 1.59 -1.48 -10.57
CA GLN A 71 1.50 -0.21 -11.29
C GLN A 71 2.06 -0.43 -12.70
N ALA A 72 1.28 -0.16 -13.73
CA ALA A 72 1.68 -0.44 -15.12
C ALA A 72 2.78 0.50 -15.65
N GLY A 73 2.94 1.67 -15.03
CA GLY A 73 3.95 2.66 -15.38
C GLY A 73 3.96 3.82 -14.38
N ARG A 74 4.95 4.72 -14.46
CA ARG A 74 5.21 5.79 -13.47
C ARG A 74 3.97 6.60 -13.09
N HIS A 75 3.11 6.90 -14.06
CA HIS A 75 1.91 7.73 -13.89
C HIS A 75 0.60 6.92 -13.88
N ALA A 76 0.69 5.59 -14.02
CA ALA A 76 -0.50 4.74 -13.96
C ALA A 76 -1.03 4.66 -12.52
N PRO A 77 -2.35 4.52 -12.33
CA PRO A 77 -2.90 4.29 -11.00
C PRO A 77 -2.30 3.02 -10.35
N LEU A 78 -1.98 3.10 -9.06
CA LEU A 78 -1.61 1.93 -8.29
C LEU A 78 -2.86 1.06 -8.06
N GLN A 79 -2.79 -0.19 -8.50
CA GLN A 79 -3.83 -1.19 -8.32
C GLN A 79 -3.45 -2.08 -7.15
N ILE A 80 -4.36 -2.30 -6.21
CA ILE A 80 -4.15 -3.15 -5.04
C ILE A 80 -5.05 -4.37 -5.15
N SER A 81 -4.51 -5.57 -4.90
CA SER A 81 -5.32 -6.77 -4.69
C SER A 81 -5.92 -6.72 -3.29
N LEU A 82 -7.23 -6.60 -3.20
CA LEU A 82 -7.94 -6.60 -1.91
C LEU A 82 -7.69 -7.88 -1.09
N PRO A 83 -7.78 -9.11 -1.63
CA PRO A 83 -7.50 -10.30 -0.82
C PRO A 83 -6.05 -10.33 -0.32
N ALA A 84 -5.08 -9.91 -1.14
CA ALA A 84 -3.69 -9.83 -0.71
C ALA A 84 -3.47 -8.76 0.38
N LEU A 85 -4.19 -7.63 0.30
CA LEU A 85 -4.18 -6.62 1.34
C LEU A 85 -4.73 -7.17 2.66
N LEU A 86 -5.85 -7.89 2.63
CA LEU A 86 -6.44 -8.51 3.81
C LEU A 86 -5.48 -9.54 4.45
N MET A 87 -4.85 -10.39 3.64
CA MET A 87 -3.81 -11.32 4.12
C MET A 87 -2.64 -10.57 4.76
N LYS A 88 -2.22 -9.43 4.18
CA LYS A 88 -1.15 -8.60 4.71
C LYS A 88 -1.51 -7.97 6.06
N VAL A 89 -2.74 -7.47 6.18
CA VAL A 89 -3.26 -6.87 7.42
C VAL A 89 -3.34 -7.91 8.54
N ASP A 90 -3.81 -9.11 8.22
CA ASP A 90 -3.95 -10.20 9.19
C ASP A 90 -2.61 -10.90 9.52
N GLY A 91 -1.53 -10.57 8.81
CA GLY A 91 -0.20 -11.20 9.01
C GLY A 91 -0.03 -12.57 8.34
N GLU A 92 -0.97 -12.97 7.49
CA GLU A 92 -1.04 -14.27 6.79
C GLU A 92 -0.08 -14.35 5.60
N THR A 93 1.21 -14.25 5.88
CA THR A 93 2.27 -14.26 4.86
C THR A 93 2.33 -15.57 4.07
N GLY A 94 2.10 -16.72 4.71
CA GLY A 94 2.06 -18.02 4.03
C GLY A 94 0.92 -18.10 3.00
N THR A 95 -0.27 -17.65 3.38
CA THR A 95 -1.43 -17.57 2.49
C THR A 95 -1.19 -16.61 1.33
N LEU A 96 -0.51 -15.49 1.58
CA LEU A 96 -0.11 -14.55 0.54
C LEU A 96 0.88 -15.15 -0.46
N GLU A 97 1.81 -16.00 -0.02
CA GLU A 97 2.72 -16.74 -0.92
C GLU A 97 2.00 -17.80 -1.76
N LEU A 98 0.99 -18.48 -1.21
CA LEU A 98 0.12 -19.40 -1.97
C LEU A 98 -0.65 -18.65 -3.06
N LEU A 99 -1.21 -17.49 -2.74
CA LEU A 99 -1.89 -16.67 -3.75
C LEU A 99 -0.91 -16.22 -4.85
N ARG A 100 0.32 -15.86 -4.49
CA ARG A 100 1.35 -15.43 -5.44
C ARG A 100 1.82 -16.55 -6.36
N SER A 101 1.91 -17.79 -5.88
CA SER A 101 2.20 -18.95 -6.72
C SER A 101 1.04 -19.33 -7.65
N GLY A 102 -0.14 -18.72 -7.46
CA GLY A 102 -1.34 -18.97 -8.26
C GLY A 102 -2.26 -20.03 -7.67
N ASP A 103 -1.98 -20.56 -6.48
CA ASP A 103 -2.83 -21.54 -5.81
C ASP A 103 -4.07 -20.89 -5.17
N ARG A 104 -5.03 -20.54 -6.03
CA ARG A 104 -6.37 -20.09 -5.63
C ARG A 104 -7.28 -21.24 -5.19
N GLY A 105 -6.83 -22.49 -5.29
CA GLY A 105 -7.57 -23.67 -4.89
C GLY A 105 -7.54 -23.89 -3.38
N ASN A 106 -6.48 -23.44 -2.73
CA ASN A 106 -6.26 -23.53 -1.29
C ASN A 106 -7.40 -22.90 -0.47
N SER A 107 -7.79 -23.57 0.62
CA SER A 107 -8.90 -23.13 1.49
C SER A 107 -8.61 -21.78 2.17
N ALA A 108 -7.38 -21.53 2.60
CA ALA A 108 -7.00 -20.26 3.21
C ALA A 108 -7.08 -19.11 2.20
N VAL A 109 -6.62 -19.33 0.96
CA VAL A 109 -6.74 -18.32 -0.11
C VAL A 109 -8.21 -18.04 -0.43
N LYS A 110 -9.03 -19.08 -0.57
CA LYS A 110 -10.49 -18.95 -0.82
C LYS A 110 -11.20 -18.15 0.27
N LEU A 111 -10.83 -18.32 1.53
CA LEU A 111 -11.40 -17.55 2.64
C LEU A 111 -11.20 -16.04 2.41
N TYR A 112 -9.99 -15.62 2.06
CA TYR A 112 -9.69 -14.21 1.80
C TYR A 112 -10.32 -13.69 0.52
N MET A 113 -10.42 -14.51 -0.52
CA MET A 113 -11.15 -14.14 -1.74
C MET A 113 -12.63 -13.91 -1.44
N LYS A 114 -13.26 -14.79 -0.66
CA LYS A 114 -14.65 -14.61 -0.23
C LYS A 114 -14.82 -13.32 0.58
N ARG A 115 -13.96 -13.08 1.59
CA ARG A 115 -13.99 -11.85 2.39
C ARG A 115 -13.85 -10.59 1.51
N ALA A 116 -12.97 -10.63 0.51
CA ALA A 116 -12.80 -9.51 -0.41
C ALA A 116 -14.06 -9.24 -1.25
N VAL A 117 -14.74 -10.29 -1.72
CA VAL A 117 -16.01 -10.16 -2.44
C VAL A 117 -17.08 -9.56 -1.54
N ASP A 118 -17.27 -10.13 -0.35
CA ASP A 118 -18.29 -9.67 0.62
C ASP A 118 -18.10 -8.16 0.93
N LEU A 119 -16.87 -7.71 1.20
CA LEU A 119 -16.56 -6.30 1.45
C LEU A 119 -16.80 -5.37 0.26
N LEU A 120 -16.51 -5.84 -0.96
CA LEU A 120 -16.76 -5.06 -2.18
C LEU A 120 -18.25 -4.94 -2.49
N GLU A 121 -19.02 -5.98 -2.19
CA GLU A 121 -20.49 -5.96 -2.30
C GLU A 121 -21.09 -5.00 -1.28
N GLU A 122 -20.62 -5.01 -0.03
CA GLU A 122 -21.02 -4.06 1.00
C GLU A 122 -20.76 -2.61 0.58
N LEU A 123 -19.57 -2.32 0.01
CA LEU A 123 -19.26 -0.98 -0.49
C LEU A 123 -20.17 -0.55 -1.66
N ARG A 124 -20.50 -1.49 -2.57
CA ARG A 124 -21.39 -1.22 -3.70
C ARG A 124 -22.81 -0.92 -3.21
N CYS A 125 -23.34 -1.72 -2.28
CA CYS A 125 -24.67 -1.53 -1.69
C CYS A 125 -24.73 -0.27 -0.81
N GLY A 126 -23.68 0.03 -0.04
CA GLY A 126 -23.62 1.18 0.86
C GLY A 126 -23.46 2.54 0.15
N SER A 127 -23.08 2.55 -1.12
CA SER A 127 -22.98 3.78 -1.92
C SER A 127 -24.35 4.41 -2.27
N GLY A 128 -25.46 3.75 -1.95
CA GLY A 128 -26.82 4.29 -2.06
C GLY A 128 -27.26 5.21 -0.91
N PHE A 129 -26.48 5.34 0.17
CA PHE A 129 -26.92 6.03 1.41
C PHE A 129 -26.31 7.42 1.64
N ARG A 130 -25.56 7.98 0.67
CA ARG A 130 -25.07 9.37 0.76
C ARG A 130 -25.63 10.21 -0.39
N ARG A 131 -26.83 10.74 -0.18
CA ARG A 131 -27.32 11.99 -0.77
C ARG A 131 -27.28 13.08 0.29
#